data_AF-A0AA42C9Y7-F1
#
_entry.id   AF-A0AA42C9Y7-F1
#
_cell.length_a   1.000
_cell.length_b   1.000
_cell.length_c   1.000
_cell.angle_alpha   90.00
_cell.angle_beta   90.00
_cell.angle_gamma   90.00
#
_symmetry.space_group_name_H-M   'P 1'
#
loop_
_entity.id
_entity.type
_entity.pdbx_description
1 polymer ?
#
loop_
_entity_poly.entity_id
_entity_poly.type
_entity_poly.pdbx_seq_one_letter_code
_entity_poly.pdbx_strand_id
1 'polypeptide(L)'
;MKPFQFKQLDLKPEGNWLSRALKSPHLRKTMLAAGLGALLGYAFFYFSAPADSSVLWSSEALSNILMGLGFGIFITNSPCARGRC
;
A
#
# COMPACT_ATOMS: atom_id res chain seq x y z
N MET A 1 27.01 40.99 -8.79
CA MET A 1 26.22 39.82 -8.32
C MET A 1 25.63 39.12 -9.54
N LYS A 2 25.85 37.81 -9.71
CA LYS A 2 25.23 37.05 -10.81
C LYS A 2 23.79 36.68 -10.40
N PRO A 3 22.78 36.90 -11.26
CA PRO A 3 21.40 36.52 -10.96
C PRO A 3 21.28 35.00 -10.86
N PHE A 4 20.45 34.54 -9.93
CA PHE A 4 20.15 33.13 -9.74
C PHE A 4 19.36 32.63 -10.95
N GLN A 5 19.95 31.76 -11.76
CA GLN A 5 19.30 31.17 -12.94
C GLN A 5 18.49 29.95 -12.48
N PHE A 6 17.16 30.02 -12.57
CA PHE A 6 16.31 28.90 -12.22
C PHE A 6 16.44 27.82 -13.30
N LYS A 7 17.01 26.67 -12.93
CA LYS A 7 17.08 25.52 -13.82
C LYS A 7 15.65 25.00 -14.02
N GLN A 8 15.09 25.16 -15.23
CA GLN A 8 13.79 24.58 -15.51
C GLN A 8 13.90 23.06 -15.36
N LEU A 9 13.11 22.48 -14.45
CA LEU A 9 12.98 21.02 -14.41
C LEU A 9 12.24 20.62 -15.69
N ASP A 10 12.88 19.83 -16.54
CA ASP A 10 12.24 19.06 -17.61
C ASP A 10 11.31 18.02 -16.97
N LEU A 11 10.17 18.49 -16.45
CA LEU A 11 9.08 17.64 -16.03
C LEU A 11 8.47 17.08 -17.31
N LYS A 12 8.97 15.93 -17.76
CA LYS A 12 8.31 15.15 -18.80
C LYS A 12 6.82 15.07 -18.45
N PRO A 13 5.90 15.25 -19.41
CA PRO A 13 4.47 15.12 -19.15
C PRO A 13 4.24 13.73 -18.58
N GLU A 14 4.07 13.68 -17.26
CA GLU A 14 3.93 12.41 -16.58
C GLU A 14 2.54 11.91 -16.92
N GLY A 15 2.45 10.78 -17.63
CA GLY A 15 1.20 10.17 -18.07
C GLY A 15 0.22 9.90 -16.91
N ASN A 16 -0.91 9.28 -17.22
CA ASN A 16 -2.03 9.10 -16.29
C ASN A 16 -1.59 8.73 -14.86
N TRP A 17 -2.00 9.51 -13.87
CA TRP A 17 -1.55 9.44 -12.48
C TRP A 17 -1.79 8.05 -11.85
N LEU A 18 -2.88 7.38 -12.25
CA LEU A 18 -3.22 6.01 -11.88
C LEU A 18 -2.17 5.00 -12.38
N SER A 19 -1.69 5.15 -13.61
CA SER A 19 -0.66 4.27 -14.17
C SER A 19 0.67 4.42 -13.43
N ARG A 20 1.00 5.65 -13.01
CA ARG A 20 2.20 5.93 -12.18
C ARG A 20 2.10 5.32 -10.79
N ALA A 21 0.95 5.46 -10.14
CA ALA A 21 0.72 4.85 -8.83
C ALA A 21 0.91 3.33 -8.92
N LEU A 22 0.22 2.66 -9.85
CA LEU A 22 0.28 1.20 -10.04
C LEU A 22 1.66 0.69 -10.49
N LYS A 23 2.43 1.48 -11.24
CA LYS A 23 3.80 1.13 -11.64
C LYS A 23 4.83 1.37 -10.55
N SER A 24 4.47 2.03 -9.44
CA SER A 24 5.45 2.32 -8.40
C SER A 24 5.93 1.00 -7.74
N PRO A 25 7.25 0.81 -7.59
CA PRO A 25 7.80 -0.40 -6.98
C PRO A 25 7.34 -0.57 -5.52
N HIS A 26 7.00 0.51 -4.84
CA HIS A 26 6.52 0.50 -3.46
C HIS A 26 5.07 0.01 -3.35
N LEU A 27 4.17 0.40 -4.27
CA LEU A 27 2.83 -0.18 -4.30
C LEU A 27 2.89 -1.68 -4.57
N ARG A 28 3.78 -2.13 -5.47
CA ARG A 28 3.98 -3.57 -5.70
C ARG A 28 4.44 -4.30 -4.45
N LYS A 29 5.43 -3.78 -3.73
CA LYS A 29 5.90 -4.38 -2.45
C LYS A 29 4.77 -4.42 -1.42
N THR A 30 3.99 -3.35 -1.33
CA THR A 30 2.86 -3.26 -0.39
C THR A 30 1.77 -4.27 -0.73
N MET A 31 1.43 -4.40 -2.01
CA MET A 31 0.46 -5.40 -2.49
C MET A 31 0.95 -6.84 -2.25
N LEU A 32 2.24 -7.11 -2.48
CA LEU A 32 2.83 -8.42 -2.17
C LEU A 32 2.79 -8.72 -0.67
N ALA A 33 3.16 -7.76 0.17
CA ALA A 33 3.10 -7.92 1.62
C ALA A 33 1.67 -8.10 2.14
N ALA A 34 0.71 -7.33 1.59
CA ALA A 34 -0.70 -7.48 1.91
C ALA A 34 -1.24 -8.85 1.49
N GLY A 35 -0.88 -9.33 0.29
CA GLY A 35 -1.24 -10.67 -0.18
C GLY A 35 -0.66 -11.79 0.68
N LEU A 36 0.61 -11.68 1.08
CA LEU A 36 1.25 -12.59 2.02
C LEU A 36 0.55 -12.59 3.39
N GLY A 37 0.27 -11.41 3.94
CA GLY A 37 -0.45 -11.27 5.21
C GLY A 37 -1.84 -11.89 5.16
N ALA A 38 -2.58 -11.68 4.06
CA ALA A 38 -3.90 -12.27 3.86
C ALA A 38 -3.84 -13.81 3.79
N LEU A 39 -2.88 -14.37 3.04
CA LEU A 39 -2.68 -15.82 2.96
C LEU A 39 -2.33 -16.44 4.31
N LEU A 40 -1.42 -15.80 5.05
CA LEU A 40 -1.03 -16.27 6.39
C LEU A 40 -2.19 -16.16 7.38
N GLY A 41 -2.95 -15.05 7.34
CA GLY A 41 -4.14 -14.87 8.19
C GLY A 41 -5.23 -15.90 7.88
N TYR A 42 -5.45 -16.20 6.60
CA TYR A 42 -6.38 -17.24 6.18
C TYR A 42 -5.93 -18.64 6.63
N ALA A 43 -4.65 -18.98 6.41
CA ALA A 43 -4.10 -20.26 6.85
C ALA A 43 -4.20 -20.41 8.38
N PHE A 44 -3.85 -19.35 9.13
CA PHE A 44 -3.97 -19.33 10.58
C PHE A 44 -5.42 -19.55 11.04
N PHE A 45 -6.39 -18.86 10.41
CA PHE A 45 -7.81 -19.04 10.71
C PHE A 45 -8.29 -20.46 10.41
N TYR A 46 -7.92 -21.01 9.25
CA TYR A 46 -8.28 -22.36 8.82
C TYR A 46 -7.80 -23.44 9.81
N PHE A 47 -6.59 -23.31 10.36
CA PHE A 47 -6.04 -24.28 11.31
C PHE A 47 -6.46 -24.04 12.77
N SER A 48 -6.86 -22.83 13.14
CA SER A 48 -7.09 -22.45 14.55
C SER A 48 -8.57 -22.37 14.95
N ALA A 49 -9.48 -22.15 14.00
CA ALA A 49 -10.90 -21.93 14.32
C ALA A 49 -11.75 -23.17 13.98
N PRO A 50 -12.56 -23.70 14.92
CA PRO A 50 -13.58 -24.71 14.61
C PRO A 50 -14.84 -24.10 13.94
N ALA A 51 -14.76 -22.89 13.40
CA ALA A 51 -15.92 -22.04 13.12
C ALA A 51 -16.10 -21.68 11.64
N ASP A 52 -17.37 -21.55 11.27
CA ASP A 52 -17.88 -21.17 9.95
C ASP A 52 -17.09 -20.04 9.31
N SER A 53 -16.79 -20.21 8.02
CA SER A 53 -16.13 -19.21 7.18
C SER A 53 -16.90 -17.88 7.06
N SER A 54 -18.14 -17.83 7.54
CA SER A 54 -18.98 -16.62 7.55
C SER A 54 -18.40 -15.50 8.43
N VAL A 55 -17.63 -15.84 9.49
CA VAL A 55 -17.01 -14.86 10.38
C VAL A 55 -15.94 -14.03 9.66
N LEU A 56 -15.20 -14.64 8.73
CA LEU A 56 -14.19 -13.95 7.90
C LEU A 56 -14.80 -12.89 6.97
N TRP A 57 -16.07 -13.04 6.61
CA TRP A 57 -16.81 -12.12 5.73
C TRP A 57 -17.75 -11.19 6.50
N SER A 58 -17.67 -11.17 7.82
CA SER A 58 -18.41 -10.22 8.64
C SER A 58 -18.00 -8.78 8.32
N SER A 59 -18.93 -7.84 8.53
CA SER A 59 -18.67 -6.40 8.33
C SER A 59 -17.51 -5.91 9.20
N GLU A 60 -17.37 -6.44 10.41
CA GLU A 60 -16.28 -6.14 11.34
C GLU A 60 -14.94 -6.66 10.82
N ALA A 61 -14.87 -7.91 10.34
CA ALA A 61 -13.65 -8.46 9.75
C ALA A 61 -13.21 -7.67 8.52
N LEU A 62 -14.14 -7.34 7.62
CA LEU A 62 -13.87 -6.52 6.45
C LEU A 62 -13.36 -5.12 6.81
N SER A 63 -13.98 -4.48 7.80
CA SER A 63 -13.54 -3.16 8.30
C SER A 63 -12.11 -3.20 8.83
N ASN A 64 -11.77 -4.22 9.63
CA ASN A 64 -10.42 -4.39 10.17
C ASN A 64 -9.39 -4.68 9.08
N ILE A 65 -9.74 -5.50 8.09
CA ILE A 65 -8.87 -5.79 6.93
C ILE A 65 -8.61 -4.51 6.13
N LEU A 66 -9.66 -3.74 5.82
CA LEU A 66 -9.57 -2.46 5.10
C LEU A 66 -8.72 -1.45 5.87
N MET A 67 -8.93 -1.35 7.18
CA MET A 67 -8.17 -0.45 8.04
C MET A 67 -6.69 -0.85 8.10
N GLY A 68 -6.39 -2.14 8.26
CA GLY A 68 -5.02 -2.67 8.21
C GLY A 68 -4.34 -2.40 6.86
N LEU A 69 -5.05 -2.60 5.75
CA LEU A 69 -4.57 -2.25 4.41
C LEU A 69 -4.29 -0.75 4.26
N GLY A 70 -5.21 0.09 4.75
CA GLY A 70 -5.06 1.55 4.74
C GLY A 70 -3.82 2.01 5.49
N PHE A 71 -3.61 1.50 6.72
CA PHE A 71 -2.40 1.78 7.49
C PHE A 71 -1.14 1.25 6.80
N GLY A 72 -1.18 0.03 6.26
CA GLY A 72 -0.06 -0.55 5.53
C GLY A 72 0.36 0.33 4.35
N ILE A 73 -0.60 0.76 3.53
CA ILE A 73 -0.34 1.66 2.39
C ILE A 73 0.18 3.01 2.87
N PHE A 74 -0.41 3.59 3.90
CA PHE A 74 0.02 4.88 4.45
C PHE A 74 1.47 4.83 4.93
N ILE A 75 1.84 3.79 5.69
CA ILE A 75 3.20 3.62 6.20
C ILE A 75 4.19 3.42 5.06
N THR A 76 3.91 2.50 4.13
CA THR A 76 4.86 2.15 3.05
C THR A 76 4.95 3.20 1.93
N ASN A 77 3.92 4.04 1.75
CA ASN A 77 3.94 5.16 0.80
C ASN A 77 4.13 6.54 1.46
N SER A 78 4.48 6.58 2.75
CA SER A 78 4.85 7.83 3.41
C SER A 78 6.13 8.42 2.79
N PRO A 79 6.31 9.75 2.80
CA PRO A 79 7.57 10.38 2.38
C PRO A 79 8.77 9.89 3.20
N CYS A 80 8.55 9.51 4.46
CA CYS A 80 9.57 8.91 5.31
C CYS A 80 10.02 7.51 4.88
N ALA A 81 9.10 6.65 4.43
CA ALA A 81 9.47 5.37 3.84
C ALA A 81 10.28 5.51 2.53
N ARG A 82 10.33 6.73 1.95
CA ARG A 82 11.11 7.07 0.76
C ARG A 82 12.44 7.76 1.08
N GLY A 83 12.85 7.80 2.35
CA GLY A 83 14.09 8.48 2.78
C GLY A 83 14.08 9.98 2.51
N ARG A 84 12.90 10.61 2.53
CA ARG A 84 12.69 12.05 2.33
C ARG A 84 12.12 12.75 3.56
N CYS A 85 12.30 12.14 4.73
CA CYS A 85 12.53 12.91 5.95
C CYS A 85 14.05 13.02 6.14
#